data_AF-A0A925V5H7-F1
#
_entry.id   AF-A0A925V5H7-F1
#
_cell.length_a   1.000
_cell.length_b   1.000
_cell.length_c   1.000
_cell.angle_alpha   90.00
_cell.angle_beta   90.00
_cell.angle_gamma   90.00
#
_symmetry.space_group_name_H-M   'P 1'
#
loop_
_entity.id
_entity.type
_entity.pdbx_description
1 polymer ?
#
loop_
_entity_poly.entity_id
_entity_poly.type
_entity_poly.pdbx_seq_one_letter_code
_entity_poly.pdbx_strand_id
1 'polypeptide(L)'
;MTSRKLGKLGEVAVATAHALLLAACSGDDDARESSAWQPGDSADSGSEGPSDESSEGPGSGPVTSLSTSAGDEESSGADDPTESSSSEGPMCAPATTPCTAGDECCTGLSCDTTSLGQVCCGTEGIACATENGEDCCGSLLCIDGMCGFEAPSQVCEPACTEAPALVIEKNRLGDIGGTFLGICGDANHTYGYHVPAANLPSDDYSMQGAANVPVCEWHAAAIDVGMDWPVSREWLAWLIENIRDDDIQGIAEVIGSYDGVDVRYWSDSSGWHQEGEPYGGSGHDTHTHVSIYRSTALDDHGILLGWSGDAGPP
;
A
#
# COMPACT_ATOMS: atom_id res chain seq x y z
N MET A 1 -29.95 -3.09 -71.28
CA MET A 1 -29.35 -2.26 -70.21
C MET A 1 -30.33 -2.24 -69.05
N THR A 2 -30.19 -3.22 -68.16
CA THR A 2 -31.18 -3.57 -67.14
C THR A 2 -30.77 -2.93 -65.82
N SER A 3 -31.61 -2.01 -65.35
CA SER A 3 -31.48 -1.27 -64.09
C SER A 3 -31.70 -2.20 -62.90
N ARG A 4 -30.73 -2.31 -61.98
CA ARG A 4 -30.90 -2.99 -60.69
C ARG A 4 -30.95 -1.96 -59.56
N LYS A 5 -32.08 -1.94 -58.86
CA LYS A 5 -32.31 -1.25 -57.58
C LYS A 5 -31.42 -1.87 -56.51
N LEU A 6 -30.67 -1.03 -55.78
CA LEU A 6 -30.05 -1.36 -54.50
C LEU A 6 -31.11 -1.26 -53.40
N GLY A 7 -31.29 -2.36 -52.67
CA GLY A 7 -32.19 -2.46 -51.53
C GLY A 7 -31.54 -1.99 -50.23
N LYS A 8 -32.38 -1.42 -49.36
CA LYS A 8 -32.12 -1.02 -47.96
C LYS A 8 -31.33 -2.07 -47.19
N LEU A 9 -30.24 -1.64 -46.54
CA LEU A 9 -29.62 -2.33 -45.41
C LEU A 9 -30.45 -2.04 -44.15
N GLY A 10 -30.79 -3.10 -43.44
CA GLY A 10 -31.55 -3.05 -42.19
C GLY A 10 -30.66 -2.69 -41.00
N GLU A 11 -31.23 -1.89 -40.10
CA GLU A 11 -30.76 -1.71 -38.72
C GLU A 11 -30.77 -3.06 -38.00
N VAL A 12 -29.61 -3.47 -37.47
CA VAL A 12 -29.52 -4.52 -36.46
C VAL A 12 -29.48 -3.83 -35.11
N ALA A 13 -30.60 -3.91 -34.38
CA ALA A 13 -30.66 -3.51 -32.98
C ALA A 13 -29.89 -4.53 -32.14
N VAL A 14 -28.82 -4.07 -31.48
CA VAL A 14 -28.13 -4.82 -30.43
C VAL A 14 -28.91 -4.57 -29.14
N ALA A 15 -29.70 -5.56 -28.72
CA ALA A 15 -30.35 -5.56 -27.42
C ALA A 15 -29.35 -6.10 -26.38
N THR A 16 -28.87 -5.22 -25.50
CA THR A 16 -28.06 -5.56 -24.34
C THR A 16 -28.93 -6.25 -23.30
N ALA A 17 -28.71 -7.54 -23.07
CA ALA A 17 -29.29 -8.27 -21.94
C ALA A 17 -28.32 -8.20 -20.76
N HIS A 18 -28.57 -7.29 -19.82
CA HIS A 18 -28.03 -7.38 -18.47
C HIS A 18 -28.84 -8.43 -17.70
N ALA A 19 -28.30 -9.63 -17.58
CA ALA A 19 -28.80 -10.66 -16.69
C ALA A 19 -27.91 -10.72 -15.44
N LEU A 20 -28.56 -10.70 -14.27
CA LEU A 20 -27.99 -10.84 -12.93
C LEU A 20 -26.88 -11.90 -12.87
N LEU A 21 -25.70 -11.50 -12.41
CA LEU A 21 -24.70 -12.39 -11.81
C LEU A 21 -24.56 -12.01 -10.32
N LEU A 22 -25.31 -12.71 -9.46
CA LEU A 22 -25.10 -12.75 -8.01
C LEU A 22 -24.80 -14.21 -7.66
N ALA A 23 -23.53 -14.59 -7.79
CA ALA A 23 -22.89 -15.85 -7.36
C ALA A 23 -21.38 -15.66 -7.62
N ALA A 24 -20.42 -15.91 -6.74
CA ALA A 24 -20.39 -16.64 -5.48
C ALA A 24 -19.17 -16.20 -4.66
N CYS A 25 -19.34 -15.92 -3.36
CA CYS A 25 -18.27 -15.90 -2.36
C CYS A 25 -18.70 -16.74 -1.14
N SER A 26 -19.38 -17.85 -1.38
CA SER A 26 -19.72 -18.83 -0.36
C SER A 26 -19.08 -20.16 -0.76
N GLY A 27 -17.83 -20.33 -0.36
CA GLY A 27 -17.24 -21.67 -0.29
C GLY A 27 -17.87 -22.39 0.89
N ASP A 28 -18.80 -23.30 0.59
CA ASP A 28 -19.13 -24.41 1.47
C ASP A 28 -17.91 -25.34 1.52
N ASP A 29 -17.31 -25.55 2.68
CA ASP A 29 -16.93 -26.89 3.17
C ASP A 29 -16.36 -26.87 4.62
N ASP A 30 -16.89 -27.80 5.40
CA ASP A 30 -16.45 -28.34 6.70
C ASP A 30 -16.56 -27.51 7.98
N ALA A 31 -17.80 -27.52 8.49
CA ALA A 31 -18.11 -27.47 9.91
C ALA A 31 -17.24 -28.43 10.74
N ARG A 32 -16.30 -27.88 11.50
CA ARG A 32 -15.86 -28.46 12.77
C ARG A 32 -16.51 -27.69 13.92
N GLU A 33 -17.53 -28.33 14.49
CA GLU A 33 -18.03 -27.98 15.82
C GLU A 33 -16.88 -28.01 16.83
N SER A 34 -16.66 -26.91 17.55
CA SER A 34 -16.36 -26.99 18.97
C SER A 34 -16.57 -25.65 19.69
N SER A 35 -17.61 -25.67 20.53
CA SER A 35 -17.72 -24.97 21.83
C SER A 35 -17.86 -23.44 21.83
N ALA A 36 -19.13 -23.04 21.90
CA ALA A 36 -19.61 -21.80 22.48
C ALA A 36 -18.88 -21.42 23.77
N TRP A 37 -18.36 -20.19 23.81
CA TRP A 37 -18.07 -19.49 25.06
C TRP A 37 -19.24 -18.55 25.37
N GLN A 38 -19.92 -18.82 26.47
CA GLN A 38 -20.89 -17.90 27.07
C GLN A 38 -20.13 -16.83 27.86
N PRO A 39 -20.46 -15.52 27.72
CA PRO A 39 -19.94 -14.52 28.63
C PRO A 39 -20.58 -14.68 30.01
N GLY A 40 -19.75 -14.90 31.02
CA GLY A 40 -20.15 -14.91 32.42
C GLY A 40 -20.34 -13.49 32.93
N ASP A 41 -21.58 -13.18 33.30
CA ASP A 41 -21.91 -12.10 34.23
C ASP A 41 -21.12 -12.25 35.53
N SER A 42 -20.49 -11.17 35.98
CA SER A 42 -20.13 -10.99 37.39
C SER A 42 -20.26 -9.53 37.75
N ALA A 43 -21.33 -9.28 38.49
CA ALA A 43 -21.66 -8.01 39.11
C ALA A 43 -20.86 -7.78 40.40
N ASP A 44 -20.70 -6.49 40.70
CA ASP A 44 -20.79 -5.87 42.03
C ASP A 44 -19.57 -5.94 42.97
N SER A 45 -18.98 -4.80 43.33
CA SER A 45 -19.36 -4.06 44.55
C SER A 45 -18.35 -2.94 44.93
N GLY A 46 -18.89 -1.71 44.98
CA GLY A 46 -18.65 -0.59 45.90
C GLY A 46 -17.26 -0.19 46.42
N SER A 47 -16.95 1.12 46.32
CA SER A 47 -16.73 1.95 47.52
C SER A 47 -16.85 3.44 47.19
N GLU A 48 -17.63 4.14 48.02
CA GLU A 48 -17.89 5.58 47.97
C GLU A 48 -16.78 6.41 48.68
N GLY A 49 -16.52 7.59 48.12
CA GLY A 49 -16.21 8.85 48.84
C GLY A 49 -14.74 9.25 49.06
N PRO A 50 -14.47 10.52 49.46
CA PRO A 50 -15.01 11.78 48.94
C PRO A 50 -13.92 12.88 48.72
N SER A 51 -14.32 14.02 48.10
CA SER A 51 -13.90 15.44 48.31
C SER A 51 -12.44 15.77 48.70
N ASP A 52 -11.72 16.77 48.18
CA ASP A 52 -12.06 18.14 47.78
C ASP A 52 -10.73 18.85 47.40
N GLU A 53 -10.83 20.11 46.99
CA GLU A 53 -9.78 21.16 47.02
C GLU A 53 -8.98 21.49 45.74
N SER A 54 -9.47 22.54 45.07
CA SER A 54 -8.78 23.83 44.93
C SER A 54 -7.38 23.86 44.30
N SER A 55 -7.26 24.50 43.14
CA SER A 55 -6.19 25.48 42.87
C SER A 55 -6.52 26.35 41.66
N GLU A 56 -6.87 27.61 41.94
CA GLU A 56 -6.89 28.72 40.99
C GLU A 56 -5.46 29.12 40.61
N GLY A 57 -5.28 29.60 39.37
CA GLY A 57 -4.07 30.34 39.01
C GLY A 57 -3.98 30.68 37.51
N PRO A 58 -4.31 31.92 37.10
CA PRO A 58 -4.07 32.41 35.75
C PRO A 58 -2.67 33.04 35.66
N GLY A 59 -1.86 32.59 34.71
CA GLY A 59 -0.52 33.13 34.43
C GLY A 59 -0.39 33.61 32.99
N SER A 60 -0.90 34.81 32.70
CA SER A 60 -0.54 35.56 31.50
C SER A 60 0.87 36.16 31.68
N GLY A 61 1.77 35.88 30.74
CA GLY A 61 3.06 36.54 30.62
C GLY A 61 3.46 36.72 29.15
N PRO A 62 3.70 37.96 28.67
CA PRO A 62 4.27 38.22 27.36
C PRO A 62 5.78 38.51 27.48
N VAL A 63 6.60 37.87 26.63
CA VAL A 63 8.01 38.22 26.42
C VAL A 63 8.34 37.91 24.94
N THR A 64 8.57 38.93 24.09
CA THR A 64 9.89 39.39 23.58
C THR A 64 10.77 38.26 23.05
N SER A 65 11.52 38.34 21.94
CA SER A 65 11.82 39.35 20.92
C SER A 65 12.74 38.64 19.91
N LEU A 66 12.86 39.25 18.72
CA LEU A 66 13.83 38.99 17.66
C LEU A 66 15.19 38.39 18.06
N SER A 67 15.70 37.49 17.22
CA SER A 67 17.12 37.50 16.83
C SER A 67 17.30 36.99 15.41
N THR A 68 17.43 37.95 14.51
CA THR A 68 18.15 37.85 13.24
C THR A 68 19.63 37.59 13.52
N SER A 69 20.24 36.64 12.83
CA SER A 69 21.70 36.57 12.70
C SER A 69 22.01 36.25 11.25
N ALA A 70 22.37 37.32 10.53
CA ALA A 70 23.13 37.24 9.31
C ALA A 70 24.57 36.89 9.68
N GLY A 71 25.10 35.85 9.05
CA GLY A 71 26.50 35.46 9.11
C GLY A 71 27.02 35.36 7.69
N ASP A 72 27.56 36.47 7.19
CA ASP A 72 28.50 36.52 6.08
C ASP A 72 29.79 35.82 6.53
N GLU A 73 30.23 34.77 5.81
CA GLU A 73 31.64 34.40 5.77
C GLU A 73 32.07 34.23 4.32
N GLU A 74 32.75 35.28 3.85
CA GLU A 74 33.62 35.24 2.69
C GLU A 74 34.76 34.24 2.94
N SER A 75 34.90 33.23 2.09
CA SER A 75 36.13 32.47 1.97
C SER A 75 36.61 32.47 0.53
N SER A 76 37.58 33.36 0.28
CA SER A 76 38.35 33.45 -0.95
C SER A 76 39.53 32.48 -0.85
N GLY A 77 39.42 31.35 -1.55
CA GLY A 77 40.41 30.28 -1.55
C GLY A 77 40.77 29.85 -2.96
N ALA A 78 41.80 30.50 -3.48
CA ALA A 78 42.74 30.15 -4.56
C ALA A 78 42.43 28.97 -5.51
N ASP A 79 42.45 29.32 -6.79
CA ASP A 79 42.60 28.47 -7.96
C ASP A 79 43.71 27.41 -7.83
N ASP A 80 43.33 26.14 -7.93
CA ASP A 80 44.23 25.03 -8.31
C ASP A 80 43.65 24.35 -9.57
N PRO A 81 44.31 24.46 -10.74
CA PRO A 81 43.89 23.75 -11.94
C PRO A 81 44.40 22.31 -11.88
N THR A 82 43.84 21.52 -10.96
CA THR A 82 44.05 20.08 -10.97
C THR A 82 43.27 19.52 -12.16
N GLU A 83 44.00 19.08 -13.18
CA GLU A 83 43.46 18.48 -14.39
C GLU A 83 42.49 17.36 -14.04
N SER A 84 41.21 17.67 -14.23
CA SER A 84 40.09 16.74 -14.09
C SER A 84 40.26 15.68 -15.17
N SER A 85 40.97 14.62 -14.84
CA SER A 85 40.85 13.34 -15.52
C SER A 85 39.38 12.94 -15.37
N SER A 86 38.59 13.30 -16.38
CA SER A 86 37.27 12.76 -16.61
C SER A 86 37.45 11.26 -16.73
N SER A 87 37.36 10.56 -15.60
CA SER A 87 37.22 9.11 -15.59
C SER A 87 35.89 8.88 -16.29
N GLU A 88 35.98 8.49 -17.56
CA GLU A 88 34.90 7.93 -18.35
C GLU A 88 34.44 6.67 -17.60
N GLY A 89 33.63 6.86 -16.56
CA GLY A 89 32.89 5.78 -15.94
C GLY A 89 32.09 5.09 -17.03
N PRO A 90 31.82 3.77 -16.88
CA PRO A 90 31.03 3.05 -17.86
C PRO A 90 29.72 3.80 -18.08
N MET A 91 29.52 4.29 -19.31
CA MET A 91 28.27 4.94 -19.67
C MET A 91 27.18 3.88 -19.59
N CYS A 92 26.34 3.96 -18.58
CA CYS A 92 25.15 3.15 -18.50
C CYS A 92 24.19 3.51 -19.65
N ALA A 93 23.38 2.55 -20.06
CA ALA A 93 22.39 2.70 -21.11
C ALA A 93 21.11 3.32 -20.53
N PRO A 94 20.60 4.42 -21.12
CA PRO A 94 19.34 5.02 -20.71
C PRO A 94 18.14 4.16 -21.13
N ALA A 95 16.94 4.50 -20.65
CA ALA A 95 15.72 3.80 -20.99
C ALA A 95 15.51 3.72 -22.52
N THR A 96 14.85 2.65 -22.98
CA THR A 96 14.63 2.24 -24.38
C THR A 96 15.89 1.83 -25.16
N THR A 97 17.06 1.84 -24.55
CA THR A 97 18.31 1.38 -25.20
C THR A 97 18.38 -0.16 -25.16
N PRO A 98 18.69 -0.84 -26.27
CA PRO A 98 18.89 -2.29 -26.27
C PRO A 98 19.93 -2.73 -25.24
N CYS A 99 19.65 -3.81 -24.54
CA CYS A 99 20.52 -4.35 -23.51
C CYS A 99 20.58 -5.88 -23.59
N THR A 100 21.62 -6.48 -23.02
CA THR A 100 21.71 -7.94 -22.85
C THR A 100 21.75 -8.40 -21.39
N ALA A 101 22.03 -7.47 -20.47
CA ALA A 101 22.06 -7.69 -19.03
C ALA A 101 21.66 -6.41 -18.28
N GLY A 102 21.21 -6.57 -17.02
CA GLY A 102 20.71 -5.45 -16.21
C GLY A 102 21.79 -4.45 -15.77
N ASP A 103 23.04 -4.88 -15.64
CA ASP A 103 24.18 -4.02 -15.26
C ASP A 103 24.62 -3.06 -16.37
N GLU A 104 24.08 -3.22 -17.58
CA GLU A 104 24.24 -2.27 -18.68
C GLU A 104 23.37 -1.03 -18.48
N CYS A 105 22.28 -1.13 -17.73
CA CYS A 105 21.27 -0.08 -17.60
C CYS A 105 21.61 0.94 -16.52
N CYS A 106 21.16 2.19 -16.71
CA CYS A 106 21.33 3.22 -15.69
C CYS A 106 20.56 2.92 -14.40
N THR A 107 20.96 3.54 -13.29
CA THR A 107 20.32 3.37 -11.99
C THR A 107 18.79 3.53 -12.09
N GLY A 108 18.05 2.58 -11.52
CA GLY A 108 16.59 2.55 -11.57
C GLY A 108 16.02 1.90 -12.83
N LEU A 109 16.85 1.42 -13.75
CA LEU A 109 16.40 0.69 -14.93
C LEU A 109 16.78 -0.79 -14.82
N SER A 110 16.01 -1.64 -15.48
CA SER A 110 16.31 -3.06 -15.65
C SER A 110 16.30 -3.44 -17.13
N CYS A 111 17.02 -4.50 -17.48
CA CYS A 111 17.04 -5.01 -18.84
C CYS A 111 15.91 -6.02 -19.04
N ASP A 112 14.81 -5.62 -19.66
CA ASP A 112 13.62 -6.45 -19.85
C ASP A 112 12.99 -6.27 -21.24
N THR A 113 11.99 -7.09 -21.56
CA THR A 113 11.27 -7.05 -22.83
C THR A 113 10.12 -6.06 -22.77
N THR A 114 10.15 -5.04 -23.61
CA THR A 114 9.03 -4.14 -23.89
C THR A 114 8.52 -4.35 -25.32
N SER A 115 7.59 -3.51 -25.78
CA SER A 115 7.16 -3.49 -27.19
C SER A 115 8.29 -3.13 -28.18
N LEU A 116 9.41 -2.57 -27.70
CA LEU A 116 10.61 -2.29 -28.47
C LEU A 116 11.59 -3.48 -28.56
N GLY A 117 11.29 -4.59 -27.88
CA GLY A 117 12.20 -5.72 -27.70
C GLY A 117 12.91 -5.67 -26.35
N GLN A 118 14.07 -6.30 -26.24
CA GLN A 118 14.85 -6.32 -25.00
C GLN A 118 15.63 -5.00 -24.86
N VAL A 119 15.23 -4.16 -23.92
CA VAL A 119 15.76 -2.80 -23.70
C VAL A 119 15.87 -2.48 -22.21
N CYS A 120 16.69 -1.49 -21.86
CA CYS A 120 16.63 -0.89 -20.53
C CYS A 120 15.29 -0.19 -20.35
N CYS A 121 14.57 -0.49 -19.29
CA CYS A 121 13.25 0.09 -19.00
C CYS A 121 13.14 0.39 -17.50
N GLY A 122 12.28 1.33 -17.14
CA GLY A 122 11.94 1.66 -15.77
C GLY A 122 11.08 0.58 -15.15
N THR A 123 11.44 0.15 -13.95
CA THR A 123 10.55 -0.63 -13.11
C THR A 123 9.41 0.27 -12.58
N GLU A 124 8.49 -0.31 -11.83
CA GLU A 124 7.41 0.46 -11.18
C GLU A 124 7.96 1.65 -10.37
N GLY A 125 7.27 2.79 -10.45
CA GLY A 125 7.66 4.04 -9.78
C GLY A 125 8.83 4.77 -10.44
N ILE A 126 9.40 4.27 -11.53
CA ILE A 126 10.47 4.97 -12.26
C ILE A 126 9.87 5.99 -13.21
N ALA A 127 10.48 7.16 -13.28
CA ALA A 127 10.05 8.21 -14.20
C ALA A 127 10.07 7.72 -15.65
N CYS A 128 9.01 8.02 -16.38
CA CYS A 128 8.82 7.68 -17.78
C CYS A 128 8.38 8.91 -18.58
N ALA A 129 8.64 8.88 -19.87
CA ALA A 129 8.33 9.92 -20.83
C ALA A 129 7.47 9.41 -21.99
N THR A 130 7.40 8.10 -22.23
CA THR A 130 6.64 7.54 -23.36
C THR A 130 5.22 7.20 -22.95
N GLU A 131 4.22 7.90 -23.49
CA GLU A 131 2.80 7.74 -23.14
C GLU A 131 2.29 6.30 -23.27
N ASN A 132 2.91 5.48 -24.13
CA ASN A 132 2.58 4.07 -24.31
C ASN A 132 3.39 3.09 -23.45
N GLY A 133 4.23 3.58 -22.52
CA GLY A 133 5.00 2.76 -21.58
C GLY A 133 6.17 1.99 -22.20
N GLU A 134 6.67 2.40 -23.37
CA GLU A 134 7.83 1.76 -24.02
C GLU A 134 9.11 1.80 -23.18
N ASP A 135 9.19 2.79 -22.29
CA ASP A 135 10.24 2.95 -21.29
C ASP A 135 9.91 2.33 -19.93
N CYS A 136 8.83 1.57 -19.82
CA CYS A 136 8.44 0.84 -18.62
C CYS A 136 8.54 -0.67 -18.84
N CYS A 137 9.01 -1.40 -17.82
CA CYS A 137 9.27 -2.84 -17.95
C CYS A 137 8.00 -3.67 -17.90
N GLY A 138 8.01 -4.79 -18.62
CA GLY A 138 6.92 -5.76 -18.64
C GLY A 138 5.61 -5.17 -19.17
N SER A 139 4.57 -5.17 -18.33
CA SER A 139 3.23 -4.67 -18.67
C SER A 139 2.91 -3.30 -18.08
N LEU A 140 3.92 -2.59 -17.57
CA LEU A 140 3.75 -1.25 -17.02
C LEU A 140 3.48 -0.24 -18.14
N LEU A 141 2.66 0.75 -17.83
CA LEU A 141 2.37 1.92 -18.66
C LEU A 141 3.00 3.16 -18.03
N CYS A 142 3.17 4.20 -18.82
CA CYS A 142 3.58 5.49 -18.31
C CYS A 142 2.37 6.33 -17.89
N ILE A 143 2.13 6.44 -16.60
CA ILE A 143 0.94 7.09 -16.02
C ILE A 143 1.44 8.27 -15.18
N ASP A 144 0.98 9.47 -15.52
CA ASP A 144 1.40 10.71 -14.86
C ASP A 144 2.94 10.89 -14.78
N GLY A 145 3.65 10.35 -15.78
CA GLY A 145 5.11 10.43 -15.88
C GLY A 145 5.86 9.39 -15.04
N MET A 146 5.17 8.36 -14.50
CA MET A 146 5.77 7.26 -13.76
C MET A 146 5.31 5.90 -14.32
N CYS A 147 6.22 4.93 -14.32
CA CYS A 147 5.89 3.56 -14.72
C CYS A 147 4.98 2.91 -13.67
N GLY A 148 3.79 2.49 -14.09
CA GLY A 148 2.76 1.91 -13.23
C GLY A 148 1.74 1.10 -14.04
N PHE A 149 0.79 0.45 -13.37
CA PHE A 149 -0.29 -0.25 -14.07
C PHE A 149 -1.43 0.72 -14.38
N GLU A 150 -2.06 0.62 -15.56
CA GLU A 150 -3.31 1.36 -15.82
C GLU A 150 -4.29 0.96 -14.73
N ALA A 151 -4.63 1.88 -13.84
CA ALA A 151 -5.78 1.68 -12.96
C ALA A 151 -6.97 1.48 -13.91
N PRO A 152 -7.58 0.28 -13.96
CA PRO A 152 -8.62 -0.03 -14.93
C PRO A 152 -9.69 1.05 -14.78
N SER A 153 -9.90 1.83 -15.84
CA SER A 153 -10.67 3.08 -15.91
C SER A 153 -11.80 3.21 -14.87
N GLN A 154 -11.50 3.54 -13.61
CA GLN A 154 -12.44 3.84 -12.51
C GLN A 154 -13.76 3.04 -12.46
N VAL A 155 -13.82 1.81 -12.98
CA VAL A 155 -15.03 1.02 -12.87
C VAL A 155 -14.89 0.22 -11.60
N CYS A 156 -15.50 0.76 -10.55
CA CYS A 156 -15.80 0.05 -9.32
C CYS A 156 -16.82 -1.04 -9.62
N GLU A 157 -16.38 -2.08 -10.32
CA GLU A 157 -17.20 -3.24 -10.61
C GLU A 157 -17.38 -4.05 -9.30
N PRO A 158 -18.60 -4.47 -8.97
CA PRO A 158 -18.80 -5.55 -8.00
C PRO A 158 -18.18 -6.85 -8.57
N ALA A 159 -17.69 -7.82 -7.81
CA ALA A 159 -17.72 -8.03 -6.36
C ALA A 159 -16.42 -7.56 -5.68
N CYS A 160 -16.18 -8.03 -4.46
CA CYS A 160 -14.97 -7.68 -3.74
C CYS A 160 -13.70 -7.84 -4.58
N THR A 161 -12.95 -6.74 -4.70
CA THR A 161 -11.74 -6.67 -5.49
C THR A 161 -10.60 -6.16 -4.61
N GLU A 162 -9.41 -6.72 -4.79
CA GLU A 162 -8.20 -6.22 -4.14
C GLU A 162 -7.93 -4.79 -4.62
N ALA A 163 -7.67 -3.86 -3.70
CA ALA A 163 -7.22 -2.53 -4.09
C ALA A 163 -5.93 -2.63 -4.94
N PRO A 164 -5.77 -1.83 -6.01
CA PRO A 164 -4.58 -1.88 -6.87
C PRO A 164 -3.25 -1.79 -6.10
N ALA A 165 -3.18 -0.93 -5.09
CA ALA A 165 -2.05 -0.85 -4.17
C ALA A 165 -1.66 -2.20 -3.56
N LEU A 166 -2.66 -3.01 -3.18
CA LEU A 166 -2.44 -4.31 -2.54
C LEU A 166 -2.08 -5.41 -3.54
N VAL A 167 -2.55 -5.31 -4.79
CA VAL A 167 -2.13 -6.20 -5.87
C VAL A 167 -0.61 -6.05 -6.12
N ILE A 168 -0.11 -4.82 -6.08
CA ILE A 168 1.32 -4.52 -6.21
C ILE A 168 2.09 -5.19 -5.07
N GLU A 169 1.69 -4.98 -3.82
CA GLU A 169 2.36 -5.59 -2.67
C GLU A 169 2.28 -7.12 -2.67
N LYS A 170 1.16 -7.70 -3.12
CA LYS A 170 1.02 -9.15 -3.28
C LYS A 170 2.02 -9.73 -4.29
N ASN A 171 2.29 -9.01 -5.39
CA ASN A 171 3.31 -9.43 -6.35
C ASN A 171 4.71 -9.37 -5.73
N ARG A 172 5.05 -8.27 -5.06
CA ARG A 172 6.33 -8.12 -4.32
C ARG A 172 6.51 -9.21 -3.28
N LEU A 173 5.44 -9.56 -2.56
CA LEU A 173 5.43 -10.65 -1.59
C LEU A 173 5.76 -12.00 -2.24
N GLY A 174 5.20 -12.25 -3.43
CA GLY A 174 5.51 -13.44 -4.22
C GLY A 174 6.98 -13.51 -4.64
N ASP A 175 7.57 -12.38 -5.03
CA ASP A 175 8.97 -12.30 -5.46
C ASP A 175 9.95 -12.56 -4.32
N ILE A 176 9.61 -12.19 -3.08
CA ILE A 176 10.41 -12.48 -1.88
C ILE A 176 10.12 -13.86 -1.27
N GLY A 177 9.22 -14.64 -1.86
CA GLY A 177 8.86 -15.98 -1.40
C GLY A 177 7.99 -16.01 -0.14
N GLY A 178 7.33 -14.90 0.21
CA GLY A 178 6.38 -14.85 1.31
C GLY A 178 5.00 -15.39 0.93
N THR A 179 4.18 -15.66 1.94
CA THR A 179 2.84 -16.22 1.74
C THR A 179 1.76 -15.15 1.89
N PHE A 180 0.90 -15.02 0.89
CA PHE A 180 -0.34 -14.23 1.01
C PHE A 180 -1.42 -15.06 1.69
N LEU A 181 -1.92 -14.61 2.85
CA LEU A 181 -2.88 -15.37 3.66
C LEU A 181 -4.33 -15.00 3.40
N GLY A 182 -4.56 -13.96 2.61
CA GLY A 182 -5.87 -13.64 2.06
C GLY A 182 -6.15 -12.16 2.06
N ILE A 183 -7.27 -11.89 1.41
CA ILE A 183 -7.97 -10.61 1.35
C ILE A 183 -9.42 -10.98 1.14
N CYS A 184 -10.30 -10.18 1.74
CA CYS A 184 -11.72 -10.11 1.46
C CYS A 184 -12.53 -11.39 1.19
N GLY A 185 -13.53 -11.61 2.05
CA GLY A 185 -14.68 -12.44 1.72
C GLY A 185 -14.47 -13.93 1.91
N ASP A 186 -13.32 -14.34 2.47
CA ASP A 186 -13.21 -15.63 3.12
C ASP A 186 -13.82 -15.56 4.54
N ALA A 187 -13.91 -16.71 5.22
CA ALA A 187 -14.50 -16.79 6.55
C ALA A 187 -13.71 -16.05 7.64
N ASN A 188 -12.44 -15.70 7.38
CA ASN A 188 -11.56 -14.99 8.29
C ASN A 188 -11.63 -13.46 8.08
N HIS A 189 -12.10 -13.01 6.91
CA HIS A 189 -12.10 -11.62 6.45
C HIS A 189 -13.52 -11.05 6.34
N THR A 190 -14.23 -10.96 7.47
CA THR A 190 -15.67 -10.60 7.52
C THR A 190 -16.00 -9.17 7.96
N TYR A 191 -15.00 -8.36 8.36
CA TYR A 191 -15.18 -6.97 8.78
C TYR A 191 -13.92 -6.11 8.51
N GLY A 192 -14.01 -4.81 8.78
CA GLY A 192 -12.87 -3.87 8.72
C GLY A 192 -12.33 -3.66 7.30
N TYR A 193 -11.04 -3.31 7.20
CA TYR A 193 -10.39 -2.97 5.93
C TYR A 193 -10.33 -4.12 4.93
N HIS A 194 -10.38 -5.36 5.40
CA HIS A 194 -10.48 -6.54 4.54
C HIS A 194 -11.77 -6.62 3.74
N VAL A 195 -12.82 -5.90 4.16
CA VAL A 195 -14.13 -5.91 3.49
C VAL A 195 -14.33 -4.62 2.68
N PRO A 196 -14.93 -4.71 1.48
CA PRO A 196 -15.33 -3.55 0.71
C PRO A 196 -16.23 -2.62 1.48
N ALA A 197 -16.00 -1.32 1.33
CA ALA A 197 -16.83 -0.29 1.95
C ALA A 197 -18.33 -0.47 1.63
N ALA A 198 -18.67 -0.93 0.43
CA ALA A 198 -20.04 -1.22 0.02
C ALA A 198 -20.76 -2.29 0.88
N ASN A 199 -20.00 -3.17 1.52
CA ASN A 199 -20.51 -4.27 2.35
C ASN A 199 -20.46 -3.97 3.86
N LEU A 200 -19.89 -2.82 4.25
CA LEU A 200 -19.74 -2.45 5.65
C LEU A 200 -20.88 -1.54 6.11
N PRO A 201 -21.26 -1.64 7.39
CA PRO A 201 -22.13 -0.63 7.98
C PRO A 201 -21.37 0.71 8.06
N SER A 202 -22.11 1.82 7.97
CA SER A 202 -21.52 3.16 7.93
C SER A 202 -20.78 3.57 9.22
N ASP A 203 -21.01 2.86 10.32
CA ASP A 203 -20.35 3.07 11.61
C ASP A 203 -19.16 2.13 11.86
N ASP A 204 -18.83 1.25 10.91
CA ASP A 204 -17.61 0.44 10.96
C ASP A 204 -16.38 1.34 11.12
N TYR A 205 -15.43 0.93 11.97
CA TYR A 205 -14.26 1.74 12.28
C TYR A 205 -13.41 2.06 11.04
N SER A 206 -13.35 1.15 10.06
CA SER A 206 -12.64 1.34 8.78
C SER A 206 -13.35 2.28 7.80
N MET A 207 -14.51 2.82 8.19
CA MET A 207 -15.27 3.85 7.47
C MET A 207 -15.20 5.22 8.16
N GLN A 208 -14.57 5.30 9.34
CA GLN A 208 -14.51 6.53 10.13
C GLN A 208 -13.35 7.42 9.70
N GLY A 209 -13.61 8.73 9.56
CA GLY A 209 -12.59 9.72 9.20
C GLY A 209 -12.47 9.98 7.70
N ALA A 210 -11.88 11.13 7.34
CA ALA A 210 -11.81 11.59 5.95
C ALA A 210 -10.90 10.71 5.07
N ALA A 211 -9.82 10.16 5.63
CA ALA A 211 -8.90 9.26 4.92
C ALA A 211 -9.54 7.88 4.60
N ASN A 212 -10.64 7.54 5.26
CA ASN A 212 -11.39 6.31 5.00
C ASN A 212 -12.55 6.46 4.02
N VAL A 213 -12.67 7.64 3.39
CA VAL A 213 -13.60 7.79 2.27
C VAL A 213 -13.06 6.98 1.09
N PRO A 214 -13.79 5.95 0.61
CA PRO A 214 -13.25 5.07 -0.42
C PRO A 214 -13.17 5.78 -1.76
N VAL A 215 -12.03 5.65 -2.43
CA VAL A 215 -11.91 5.93 -3.88
C VAL A 215 -12.77 4.97 -4.70
N CYS A 216 -13.01 3.77 -4.15
CA CYS A 216 -13.84 2.75 -4.75
C CYS A 216 -14.49 1.88 -3.67
N GLU A 217 -15.83 1.82 -3.66
CA GLU A 217 -16.57 1.14 -2.60
C GLU A 217 -16.41 -0.39 -2.61
N TRP A 218 -15.95 -0.97 -3.73
CA TRP A 218 -15.76 -2.41 -3.92
C TRP A 218 -14.34 -2.90 -3.60
N HIS A 219 -13.43 -2.00 -3.23
CA HIS A 219 -12.06 -2.37 -2.86
C HIS A 219 -11.95 -2.79 -1.40
N ALA A 220 -11.34 -3.95 -1.19
CA ALA A 220 -10.72 -4.30 0.08
C ALA A 220 -9.36 -3.59 0.19
N ALA A 221 -9.07 -3.08 1.39
CA ALA A 221 -7.96 -2.18 1.68
C ALA A 221 -7.04 -2.73 2.77
N ALA A 222 -6.96 -4.06 2.91
CA ALA A 222 -5.97 -4.72 3.75
C ALA A 222 -5.43 -6.01 3.15
N ILE A 223 -4.22 -6.39 3.58
CA ILE A 223 -3.54 -7.64 3.27
C ILE A 223 -3.05 -8.32 4.55
N ASP A 224 -3.06 -9.65 4.54
CA ASP A 224 -2.39 -10.45 5.55
C ASP A 224 -1.15 -11.13 4.96
N VAL A 225 0.02 -10.73 5.48
CA VAL A 225 1.34 -11.17 5.06
C VAL A 225 1.84 -12.27 6.00
N GLY A 226 2.04 -13.47 5.47
CA GLY A 226 2.67 -14.57 6.19
C GLY A 226 4.07 -14.21 6.64
N MET A 227 4.42 -14.63 7.86
CA MET A 227 5.72 -14.35 8.47
C MET A 227 6.61 -15.60 8.48
N ASP A 228 6.43 -16.44 7.46
CA ASP A 228 7.12 -17.70 7.20
C ASP A 228 8.42 -17.54 6.40
N TRP A 229 8.80 -16.30 6.09
CA TRP A 229 10.04 -15.97 5.38
C TRP A 229 11.10 -15.36 6.33
N PRO A 230 12.42 -15.59 6.08
CA PRO A 230 13.50 -15.38 7.03
C PRO A 230 13.55 -14.03 7.73
N VAL A 231 13.31 -12.94 6.99
CA VAL A 231 13.47 -11.56 7.49
C VAL A 231 12.13 -10.85 7.72
N SER A 232 11.02 -11.60 7.74
CA SER A 232 9.67 -11.06 7.90
C SER A 232 9.47 -10.20 9.15
N ARG A 233 10.05 -10.61 10.28
CA ARG A 233 9.95 -9.87 11.56
C ARG A 233 10.80 -8.59 11.55
N GLU A 234 11.94 -8.63 10.87
CA GLU A 234 12.78 -7.45 10.64
C GLU A 234 12.05 -6.47 9.71
N TRP A 235 11.33 -6.98 8.71
CA TRP A 235 10.45 -6.18 7.84
C TRP A 235 9.37 -5.45 8.62
N LEU A 236 8.67 -6.12 9.54
CA LEU A 236 7.68 -5.45 10.37
C LEU A 236 8.30 -4.31 11.18
N ALA A 237 9.48 -4.52 11.79
CA ALA A 237 10.17 -3.47 12.54
C ALA A 237 10.55 -2.27 11.68
N TRP A 238 11.09 -2.53 10.48
CA TRP A 238 11.41 -1.50 9.50
C TRP A 238 10.16 -0.76 9.02
N LEU A 239 9.06 -1.46 8.73
CA LEU A 239 7.81 -0.85 8.28
C LEU A 239 7.29 0.15 9.32
N ILE A 240 7.24 -0.26 10.59
CA ILE A 240 6.82 0.63 11.68
C ILE A 240 7.78 1.82 11.84
N GLU A 241 9.09 1.64 11.67
CA GLU A 241 10.06 2.75 11.69
C GLU A 241 9.81 3.75 10.55
N ASN A 242 9.60 3.29 9.32
CA ASN A 242 9.40 4.17 8.17
C ASN A 242 8.04 4.88 8.18
N ILE A 243 6.99 4.26 8.73
CA ILE A 243 5.71 4.95 8.94
C ILE A 243 5.88 6.08 9.97
N ARG A 244 6.66 5.86 11.04
CA ARG A 244 6.91 6.88 12.06
C ARG A 244 7.70 8.06 11.56
N ASP A 245 8.61 7.81 10.64
CA ASP A 245 9.48 8.82 10.05
C ASP A 245 8.85 9.50 8.82
N ASP A 246 7.57 9.21 8.54
CA ASP A 246 6.77 9.71 7.41
C ASP A 246 7.32 9.30 6.01
N ASP A 247 8.23 8.33 5.95
CA ASP A 247 8.80 7.77 4.71
C ASP A 247 7.82 6.81 4.01
N ILE A 248 6.95 6.13 4.78
CA ILE A 248 5.82 5.35 4.27
C ILE A 248 4.53 5.97 4.78
N GLN A 249 3.67 6.42 3.86
CA GLN A 249 2.39 7.07 4.16
C GLN A 249 1.23 6.20 3.70
N GLY A 250 -0.01 6.64 3.96
CA GLY A 250 -1.19 5.96 3.44
C GLY A 250 -1.58 4.68 4.20
N ILE A 251 -0.89 4.34 5.28
CA ILE A 251 -1.16 3.17 6.12
C ILE A 251 -2.17 3.54 7.21
N ALA A 252 -3.24 2.76 7.34
CA ALA A 252 -4.30 3.00 8.31
C ALA A 252 -4.08 2.24 9.63
N GLU A 253 -3.66 0.98 9.54
CA GLU A 253 -3.48 0.09 10.68
C GLU A 253 -2.48 -1.04 10.33
N VAL A 254 -1.68 -1.42 11.32
CA VAL A 254 -0.79 -2.57 11.27
C VAL A 254 -1.01 -3.42 12.53
N ILE A 255 -1.12 -4.74 12.37
CA ILE A 255 -1.17 -5.69 13.49
C ILE A 255 -0.14 -6.79 13.22
N GLY A 256 0.73 -7.07 14.17
CA GLY A 256 1.72 -8.12 14.02
C GLY A 256 2.53 -8.34 15.29
N SER A 257 3.51 -9.23 15.21
CA SER A 257 4.40 -9.55 16.33
C SER A 257 5.86 -9.50 15.88
N TYR A 258 6.73 -8.88 16.67
CA TYR A 258 8.18 -8.87 16.40
C TYR A 258 8.84 -10.19 16.79
N ASP A 259 8.31 -10.91 17.78
CA ASP A 259 8.90 -12.12 18.36
C ASP A 259 8.08 -13.40 18.13
N GLY A 260 6.92 -13.27 17.46
CA GLY A 260 5.98 -14.36 17.22
C GLY A 260 5.17 -14.75 18.46
N VAL A 261 5.14 -13.93 19.51
CA VAL A 261 4.39 -14.17 20.75
C VAL A 261 3.60 -12.93 21.15
N ASP A 262 4.27 -11.80 21.31
CA ASP A 262 3.66 -10.56 21.74
C ASP A 262 3.11 -9.81 20.53
N VAL A 263 1.80 -9.90 20.32
CA VAL A 263 1.10 -9.21 19.22
C VAL A 263 0.79 -7.77 19.61
N ARG A 264 1.06 -6.87 18.68
CA ARG A 264 0.95 -5.42 18.83
C ARG A 264 0.05 -4.83 17.74
N TYR A 265 -0.51 -3.68 18.06
CA TYR A 265 -1.41 -2.89 17.23
C TYR A 265 -0.84 -1.49 17.04
N TRP A 266 -0.84 -1.01 15.81
CA TRP A 266 -0.49 0.36 15.44
C TRP A 266 -1.55 0.92 14.49
N SER A 267 -1.85 2.20 14.64
CA SER A 267 -2.79 2.93 13.79
C SER A 267 -2.58 4.43 14.00
N ASP A 268 -3.14 5.26 13.13
CA ASP A 268 -3.18 6.71 13.35
C ASP A 268 -3.84 7.11 14.68
N SER A 269 -4.82 6.33 15.14
CA SER A 269 -5.57 6.62 16.37
C SER A 269 -4.83 6.27 17.65
N SER A 270 -4.07 5.17 17.65
CA SER A 270 -3.18 4.76 18.75
C SER A 270 -1.82 5.46 18.69
N GLY A 271 -1.48 6.01 17.52
CA GLY A 271 -0.15 6.47 17.18
C GLY A 271 0.76 5.34 16.72
N TRP A 272 1.87 5.74 16.12
CA TRP A 272 2.85 4.84 15.50
C TRP A 272 4.05 4.53 16.41
N HIS A 273 3.95 4.63 17.73
CA HIS A 273 5.12 4.41 18.60
C HIS A 273 5.72 3.00 18.47
N GLN A 274 7.04 2.88 18.67
CA GLN A 274 7.82 1.65 18.42
C GLN A 274 7.19 0.37 19.00
N GLU A 275 6.69 0.45 20.24
CA GLU A 275 6.17 -0.71 20.98
C GLU A 275 4.76 -1.15 20.55
N GLY A 276 3.99 -0.28 19.90
CA GLY A 276 2.56 -0.50 19.65
C GLY A 276 1.73 -0.72 20.92
N GLU A 277 0.42 -0.81 20.76
CA GLU A 277 -0.48 -1.19 21.85
C GLU A 277 -0.61 -2.73 21.90
N PRO A 278 -0.76 -3.36 23.07
CA PRO A 278 -1.05 -4.79 23.13
C PRO A 278 -2.33 -5.13 22.37
N TYR A 279 -2.25 -6.05 21.40
CA TYR A 279 -3.41 -6.48 20.65
C TYR A 279 -4.23 -7.50 21.46
N GLY A 280 -5.51 -7.22 21.66
CA GLY A 280 -6.40 -8.08 22.46
C GLY A 280 -7.04 -9.24 21.69
N GLY A 281 -6.90 -9.27 20.36
CA GLY A 281 -7.43 -10.34 19.51
C GLY A 281 -6.51 -11.56 19.45
N SER A 282 -6.97 -12.61 18.76
CA SER A 282 -6.18 -13.81 18.48
C SER A 282 -5.55 -13.78 17.09
N GLY A 283 -4.49 -14.57 16.88
CA GLY A 283 -3.76 -14.61 15.60
C GLY A 283 -2.69 -13.52 15.52
N HIS A 284 -2.22 -13.23 14.31
CA HIS A 284 -1.19 -12.21 14.01
C HIS A 284 0.19 -12.44 14.69
N ASP A 285 0.33 -13.54 15.41
CA ASP A 285 1.59 -14.11 15.86
C ASP A 285 2.33 -14.82 14.71
N THR A 286 1.60 -15.24 13.67
CA THR A 286 2.09 -15.97 12.49
C THR A 286 2.02 -15.16 11.19
N HIS A 287 1.39 -13.99 11.23
CA HIS A 287 1.22 -13.10 10.09
C HIS A 287 1.17 -11.63 10.53
N THR A 288 1.39 -10.72 9.59
CA THR A 288 1.19 -9.29 9.79
C THR A 288 0.01 -8.84 8.96
N HIS A 289 -0.95 -8.18 9.60
CA HIS A 289 -2.00 -7.43 8.93
C HIS A 289 -1.49 -6.03 8.61
N VAL A 290 -1.70 -5.58 7.37
CA VAL A 290 -1.48 -4.19 6.97
C VAL A 290 -2.71 -3.69 6.23
N SER A 291 -3.26 -2.57 6.68
CA SER A 291 -4.33 -1.87 5.99
C SER A 291 -3.88 -0.50 5.51
N ILE A 292 -4.40 -0.11 4.36
CA ILE A 292 -4.17 1.21 3.77
C ILE A 292 -5.45 2.03 3.83
N TYR A 293 -5.30 3.35 3.79
CA TYR A 293 -6.45 4.24 3.71
C TYR A 293 -7.25 3.97 2.44
N ARG A 294 -8.58 3.90 2.60
CA ARG A 294 -9.47 3.70 1.45
C ARG A 294 -9.39 4.85 0.44
N SER A 295 -8.97 6.04 0.87
CA SER A 295 -8.77 7.21 0.01
C SER A 295 -7.50 7.14 -0.84
N THR A 296 -6.54 6.29 -0.48
CA THR A 296 -5.26 6.12 -1.18
C THR A 296 -5.08 4.68 -1.68
N ALA A 297 -6.19 3.95 -1.81
CA ALA A 297 -6.18 2.53 -2.18
C ALA A 297 -5.69 2.26 -3.62
N LEU A 298 -5.51 3.30 -4.43
CA LEU A 298 -4.94 3.18 -5.78
C LEU A 298 -3.43 3.43 -5.80
N ASP A 299 -2.88 4.02 -4.74
CA ASP A 299 -1.51 4.48 -4.69
C ASP A 299 -0.61 3.38 -4.14
N ASP A 300 0.55 3.19 -4.74
CA ASP A 300 1.60 2.33 -4.19
C ASP A 300 2.21 2.98 -2.93
N HIS A 301 2.16 2.27 -1.80
CA HIS A 301 2.69 2.74 -0.52
C HIS A 301 4.07 2.18 -0.20
N GLY A 302 4.63 1.32 -1.07
CA GLY A 302 5.97 0.78 -0.89
C GLY A 302 6.11 -0.16 0.31
N ILE A 303 5.04 -0.86 0.72
CA ILE A 303 5.00 -1.68 1.94
C ILE A 303 6.10 -2.76 1.91
N LEU A 304 6.35 -3.36 0.76
CA LEU A 304 7.41 -4.37 0.54
C LEU A 304 8.50 -3.90 -0.44
N LEU A 305 8.54 -2.61 -0.79
CA LEU A 305 9.48 -2.11 -1.79
C LEU A 305 10.93 -2.28 -1.31
N GLY A 306 11.77 -2.87 -2.17
CA GLY A 306 13.20 -3.06 -1.91
C GLY A 306 13.56 -4.29 -1.07
N TRP A 307 12.60 -5.02 -0.52
CA TRP A 307 12.87 -6.23 0.26
C TRP A 307 13.22 -7.42 -0.62
N SER A 308 14.01 -8.34 -0.07
CA SER A 308 14.28 -9.66 -0.64
C SER A 308 13.96 -10.75 0.39
N GLY A 309 13.77 -12.00 -0.06
CA GLY A 309 13.43 -13.09 0.86
C GLY A 309 14.48 -13.35 1.95
N ASP A 310 15.74 -13.06 1.66
CA ASP A 310 16.89 -13.37 2.53
C ASP A 310 17.55 -12.13 3.16
N ALA A 311 17.15 -10.92 2.77
CA ALA A 311 17.75 -9.68 3.24
C ALA A 311 16.76 -8.51 3.20
N GLY A 312 16.93 -7.58 4.14
CA GLY A 312 16.23 -6.30 4.15
C GLY A 312 16.55 -5.40 2.97
N PRO A 313 15.93 -4.22 2.91
CA PRO A 313 16.13 -3.27 1.83
C PRO A 313 17.59 -2.81 1.85
N PRO A 314 18.16 -2.50 0.68
CA PRO A 314 19.52 -2.00 0.55
C PRO A 314 19.75 -0.69 1.32
#